data_AF-A0A813K1T2-F1
#
_entry.id   AF-A0A813K1T2-F1
#
_cell.length_a   1.000
_cell.length_b   1.000
_cell.length_c   1.000
_cell.angle_alpha   90.00
_cell.angle_beta   90.00
_cell.angle_gamma   90.00
#
_symmetry.space_group_name_H-M   'P 1'
#
loop_
_entity.id
_entity.type
_entity.pdbx_description
1 polymer ?
#
loop_
_entity_poly.entity_id
_entity_poly.type
_entity_poly.pdbx_seq_one_letter_code
_entity_poly.pdbx_strand_id
1 'polypeptide(L)' 'MADSVSISLLNGDFLSEVPTTAEDTVKTLKLQLCEIHGTCVYRQKLMHGLHILQNEDKLGKGCLNNKPTAL' A
#
# COMPACT_ATOMS: atom_id res chain seq x y z
N MET A 1 13.99 8.12 -8.52
CA MET A 1 13.83 6.65 -8.53
C MET A 1 12.41 6.40 -8.06
N ALA A 2 11.57 5.77 -8.89
CA ALA A 2 10.25 5.35 -8.46
C ALA A 2 10.42 4.06 -7.64
N ASP A 3 9.81 4.00 -6.46
CA ASP A 3 9.72 2.77 -5.68
C ASP A 3 8.49 1.99 -6.15
N SER A 4 8.43 0.70 -5.86
CA SER A 4 7.24 -0.11 -6.16
C SER A 4 6.87 -0.95 -4.95
N VAL A 5 5.57 -1.15 -4.76
CA VAL A 5 5.03 -1.93 -3.64
C VAL A 5 4.20 -3.08 -4.16
N SER A 6 4.25 -4.20 -3.45
CA SER A 6 3.43 -5.37 -3.77
C SER A 6 2.22 -5.41 -2.84
N ILE A 7 1.04 -5.67 -3.38
CA ILE A 7 -0.22 -5.59 -2.65
C ILE A 7 -0.98 -6.90 -2.80
N SER A 8 -1.18 -7.59 -1.68
CA SER A 8 -2.04 -8.77 -1.60
C SER A 8 -3.48 -8.36 -1.33
N LEU A 9 -4.39 -8.82 -2.17
CA LEU A 9 -5.82 -8.60 -2.02
C LEU A 9 -6.46 -9.78 -1.26
N LEU A 10 -7.52 -9.50 -0.50
CA LEU A 10 -8.22 -10.53 0.30
C LEU A 10 -8.91 -11.61 -0.54
N ASN A 11 -9.16 -11.32 -1.82
CA ASN A 11 -9.72 -12.29 -2.78
C ASN A 11 -8.67 -13.30 -3.28
N GLY A 12 -7.41 -13.22 -2.82
CA GLY A 12 -6.32 -14.09 -3.24
C GLY A 12 -5.53 -13.56 -4.45
N ASP A 13 -5.92 -12.40 -4.99
CA ASP A 13 -5.20 -11.75 -6.09
C ASP A 13 -3.98 -10.96 -5.56
N PHE A 14 -3.01 -10.71 -6.44
CA PHE A 14 -1.75 -10.08 -6.05
C PHE A 14 -1.28 -9.09 -7.11
N LEU A 15 -1.17 -7.83 -6.71
CA LEU A 15 -0.64 -6.77 -7.55
C LEU A 15 0.86 -6.62 -7.25
N SER A 16 1.67 -7.13 -8.17
CA SER A 16 3.11 -6.90 -8.17
C SER A 16 3.40 -5.54 -8.78
N GLU A 17 4.30 -4.78 -8.16
CA GLU A 17 4.89 -3.56 -8.75
C GLU A 17 3.94 -2.36 -8.90
N VAL A 18 3.13 -2.05 -7.88
CA VAL A 18 2.36 -0.80 -7.87
C VAL A 18 3.33 0.38 -7.71
N PRO A 19 3.43 1.29 -8.70
CA PRO A 19 4.41 2.36 -8.68
C PRO A 19 4.05 3.39 -7.62
N THR A 20 4.99 3.67 -6.71
CA THR A 20 4.81 4.60 -5.60
C THR A 20 6.08 5.41 -5.36
N THR A 21 5.93 6.52 -4.65
CA THR A 21 7.06 7.33 -4.21
C THR A 21 7.05 7.44 -2.69
N ALA A 22 8.21 7.78 -2.10
CA ALA A 22 8.30 7.97 -0.64
C ALA A 22 7.45 9.14 -0.13
N GLU A 23 7.06 10.05 -1.00
CA GLU A 23 6.20 11.20 -0.70
C GLU A 23 4.71 10.89 -0.86
N ASP A 24 4.39 9.79 -1.56
CA ASP A 24 3.01 9.37 -1.73
C ASP A 24 2.39 8.97 -0.39
N THR A 25 1.08 9.19 -0.32
CA THR A 25 0.28 8.78 0.82
C THR A 25 -0.44 7.49 0.52
N VAL A 26 -0.86 6.80 1.57
CA VAL A 26 -1.76 5.64 1.47
C VAL A 26 -3.03 5.98 0.70
N LYS A 27 -3.53 7.23 0.79
CA LYS A 27 -4.65 7.69 -0.04
C LYS A 27 -4.34 7.63 -1.53
N THR A 28 -3.16 8.08 -1.95
CA THR A 28 -2.72 8.00 -3.34
C THR A 28 -2.67 6.55 -3.81
N LEU A 29 -2.12 5.65 -2.97
CA LEU A 29 -2.07 4.22 -3.28
C LEU A 29 -3.47 3.61 -3.45
N LYS A 30 -4.42 3.98 -2.58
CA LYS A 30 -5.81 3.53 -2.70
C LYS A 30 -6.48 4.06 -3.95
N LEU A 31 -6.16 5.28 -4.39
CA LEU A 31 -6.66 5.83 -5.65
C LEU A 31 -6.15 5.01 -6.84
N GLN A 32 -4.86 4.70 -6.89
CA GLN A 32 -4.29 3.84 -7.93
C GLN A 32 -4.93 2.45 -7.94
N LEU A 33 -5.12 1.84 -6.77
CA LEU A 33 -5.84 0.57 -6.64
C LEU A 33 -7.30 0.67 -7.10
N CYS A 34 -7.94 1.82 -6.88
CA CYS A 34 -9.29 2.07 -7.37
C CYS A 34 -9.34 2.11 -8.90
N GLU A 35 -8.32 2.69 -9.54
CA GLU A 35 -8.21 2.74 -11.00
C GLU A 35 -7.88 1.37 -11.60
N ILE A 36 -6.97 0.62 -10.98
CA ILE A 36 -6.54 -0.70 -11.47
C ILE A 36 -7.64 -1.76 -11.26
N HIS A 37 -8.27 -1.75 -10.08
CA HIS A 37 -9.10 -2.86 -9.61
C HIS A 37 -10.58 -2.48 -9.41
N GLY A 38 -10.96 -1.23 -9.72
CA GLY A 38 -12.34 -0.74 -9.65
C GLY A 38 -12.93 -0.62 -8.24
N THR A 39 -12.13 -0.83 -7.19
CA THR A 39 -12.63 -0.80 -5.80
C THR A 39 -12.57 0.61 -5.25
N CYS A 40 -13.67 1.19 -4.79
CA CYS A 40 -13.65 2.55 -4.23
C CYS A 40 -12.71 2.69 -3.03
N VAL A 41 -11.95 3.78 -2.98
CA VAL A 41 -10.98 4.12 -1.91
C VAL A 41 -11.51 3.91 -0.49
N TYR A 42 -12.76 4.32 -0.22
CA TYR A 42 -13.37 4.21 1.11
C TYR A 42 -13.69 2.77 1.53
N ARG A 43 -13.74 1.83 0.57
CA ARG A 43 -13.91 0.39 0.82
C ARG A 43 -12.56 -0.34 0.95
N GLN A 44 -11.46 0.34 0.70
CA GLN A 44 -10.13 -0.26 0.77
C GLN A 44 -9.51 -0.06 2.15
N LYS A 45 -9.08 -1.17 2.75
CA LYS A 45 -8.34 -1.19 4.01
C LYS A 45 -6.95 -1.79 3.76
N LEU A 46 -5.93 -0.93 3.80
CA LEU A 46 -4.54 -1.33 3.63
C LEU A 46 -3.94 -1.63 5.00
N MET A 47 -3.20 -2.73 5.08
CA MET A 47 -2.54 -3.16 6.31
C MET A 47 -1.11 -3.55 5.97
N HIS A 48 -0.19 -3.24 6.88
CA HIS A 48 1.18 -3.71 6.83
C HIS A 48 1.53 -4.35 8.18
N GLY A 49 1.80 -5.66 8.16
CA GLY A 49 1.90 -6.46 9.39
C GLY A 49 0.59 -6.41 10.19
N LEU A 50 0.68 -6.00 11.46
CA LEU A 50 -0.47 -5.84 12.36
C LEU A 50 -1.01 -4.39 12.38
N HIS A 51 -0.48 -3.51 11.55
CA HIS A 51 -0.84 -2.10 11.54
C HIS A 51 -1.76 -1.75 10.36
N ILE A 52 -2.85 -1.05 10.65
CA ILE A 52 -3.77 -0.52 9.63
C ILE A 52 -3.23 0.83 9.19
N LEU A 53 -2.97 0.97 7.89
CA LEU A 53 -2.47 2.19 7.30
C LEU A 53 -3.59 3.22 7.15
N GLN A 54 -3.38 4.42 7.67
CA GLN A 54 -4.27 5.57 7.55
C GLN A 54 -4.00 6.32 6.26
N ASN A 55 -5.01 7.00 5.73
CA ASN A 55 -4.92 7.72 4.45
C ASN A 55 -3.82 8.79 4.43
N GLU A 56 -3.48 9.34 5.59
CA GLU A 56 -2.48 10.42 5.76
C GLU A 56 -1.06 9.87 5.94
N ASP A 57 -0.91 8.56 6.18
CA ASP A 57 0.41 7.95 6.31
C ASP A 57 1.15 8.01 4.97
N LYS A 58 2.42 8.39 5.05
CA LYS A 58 3.33 8.39 3.91
C LYS A 58 3.84 6.98 3.66
N LEU A 59 3.97 6.58 2.40
CA LEU A 59 4.50 5.29 1.98
C LEU A 59 6.02 5.18 2.14
N GLY A 60 6.70 6.33 2.35
CA GLY A 60 8.15 6.40 2.55
C GLY A 60 8.69 5.54 3.70
N LYS A 61 10.04 5.44 3.73
CA LYS A 61 10.94 4.49 4.42
C LYS A 61 10.62 3.99 5.86
N GLY A 62 9.59 4.47 6.54
CA GLY A 62 9.14 3.93 7.84
C GLY A 62 7.91 3.03 7.76
N CYS A 63 6.95 3.30 6.87
CA CYS A 63 5.63 2.63 6.91
C CYS A 63 5.61 1.27 6.21
N LEU A 64 6.37 1.12 5.12
CA LEU A 64 6.44 -0.11 4.32
C LEU A 64 7.79 -0.83 4.43
N ASN A 65 8.80 -0.17 4.98
CA ASN A 65 10.18 -0.67 5.09
C ASN A 65 10.46 -1.26 6.49
N ASN A 66 9.47 -1.91 7.09
CA ASN A 66 9.76 -2.74 8.26
C ASN A 66 10.31 -4.07 7.74
N LYS A 67 11.64 -4.14 7.61
CA LYS A 67 12.36 -5.42 7.55
C LYS A 67 11.72 -6.37 8.57
N PRO A 68 11.56 -7.67 8.26
CA PRO A 68 11.15 -8.63 9.28
C PRO A 68 12.13 -8.48 10.45
N THR A 69 11.64 -7.98 11.58
CA THR A 69 12.36 -8.03 12.83
C THR A 69 12.49 -9.51 13.14
N ALA A 70 13.65 -10.08 12.83
CA ALA A 70 14.02 -11.41 13.24
C ALA A 70 13.92 -11.46 14.77
N LEU A 71 13.21 -12.49 15.24
CA LEU A 71 13.13 -12.93 16.64
C LEU A 71 14.51 -13.02 17.29
#